data_AF-A0A093XBI1-F1
#
_entry.id   AF-A0A093XBI1-F1
#
_cell.length_a   1.000
_cell.length_b   1.000
_cell.length_c   1.000
_cell.angle_alpha   90.00
_cell.angle_beta   90.00
_cell.angle_gamma   90.00
#
_symmetry.space_group_name_H-M   'P 1'
#
loop_
_entity.id
_entity.type
_entity.pdbx_description
1 polymer ?
#
loop_
_entity_poly.entity_id
_entity_poly.type
_entity_poly.pdbx_seq_one_letter_code
_entity_poly.pdbx_strand_id
1 'polypeptide(L)'
;MASYRDRLHFSKMFKVPTIQAIAGREGTVYHVHPHALSSCGSAAFKARIGEAWINGASEVIDWTDFDEQTIECFLCWLYTNDYDVRGAADTANGEHRRENNQKGTSDHDDHPTASTKTESLVPDTAMISESYEERPLTPLSRCILVGLPAETMQTAAATFAQTEFHDCDELLGDAVFMHAKIYCFAHRFLIPRLEVLALQRLTQVLLTNNTSRDPFFSRLADAIHLVYESTPKATQFDDPARKLLSQYVALNFTSIPTESLEMLVSAGGEFMVDVAQKLARRIATSGRSTESLEEHINELETKINALVLDGEKQRSLLEKSEKEIREWESWNRGISGKYKKARRLASPFGFDESLH
;
A
#
# COMPACT_ATOMS: atom_id res chain seq x y z
N MET A 1 8.02 17.95 -19.51
CA MET A 1 8.21 19.09 -20.44
C MET A 1 7.00 19.17 -21.37
N ALA A 2 6.13 20.17 -21.22
CA ALA A 2 5.00 20.36 -22.12
C ALA A 2 5.49 20.65 -23.55
N SER A 3 4.87 20.01 -24.55
CA SER A 3 5.28 20.12 -25.94
C SER A 3 5.07 21.56 -26.45
N TYR A 4 5.87 22.00 -27.42
CA TYR A 4 5.74 23.32 -28.05
C TYR A 4 4.32 23.57 -28.63
N ARG A 5 3.58 22.51 -28.95
CA ARG A 5 2.15 22.54 -29.32
C ARG A 5 1.23 22.97 -28.18
N ASP A 6 1.49 22.54 -26.95
CA ASP A 6 0.64 22.84 -25.78
C ASP A 6 0.70 24.32 -25.42
N ARG A 7 1.88 24.94 -25.57
CA ARG A 7 2.08 26.38 -25.28
C ARG A 7 1.33 27.30 -26.26
N LEU A 8 1.26 26.92 -27.54
CA LEU A 8 0.52 27.69 -28.56
C LEU A 8 -1.00 27.58 -28.40
N HIS A 9 -1.50 26.47 -27.86
CA HIS A 9 -2.92 26.31 -27.52
C HIS A 9 -3.32 27.13 -26.29
N PHE A 10 -2.46 27.17 -25.27
CA PHE A 10 -2.72 27.90 -24.02
C PHE A 10 -2.90 29.41 -24.26
N SER A 11 -2.08 30.03 -25.12
CA SER A 11 -2.20 31.46 -25.44
C SER A 11 -3.46 31.82 -26.25
N LYS A 12 -3.98 30.89 -27.07
CA LYS A 12 -5.21 31.11 -27.85
C LYS A 12 -6.47 30.98 -27.01
N MET A 13 -6.42 30.19 -25.93
CA MET A 13 -7.54 29.96 -25.02
C MET A 13 -8.04 31.25 -24.35
N PHE A 14 -7.14 32.12 -23.92
CA PHE A 14 -7.51 33.39 -23.26
C PHE A 14 -8.03 34.47 -24.21
N LYS A 15 -8.08 34.20 -25.51
CA LYS A 15 -8.65 35.12 -26.51
C LYS A 15 -10.13 34.89 -26.77
N VAL A 16 -10.68 33.78 -26.25
CA VAL A 16 -12.09 33.40 -26.39
C VAL A 16 -12.83 33.85 -25.12
N PRO A 17 -14.08 34.34 -25.21
CA PRO A 17 -14.89 34.67 -24.04
C PRO A 17 -14.99 33.50 -23.05
N THR A 18 -15.05 33.83 -21.77
CA THR A 18 -15.35 32.85 -20.72
C THR A 18 -16.84 32.54 -20.69
N ILE A 19 -17.16 31.35 -20.22
CA ILE A 19 -18.51 30.94 -19.86
C ILE A 19 -18.65 30.95 -18.34
N GLN A 20 -19.88 31.14 -17.86
CA GLN A 20 -20.17 31.10 -16.43
C GLN A 20 -20.45 29.66 -15.99
N ALA A 21 -19.96 29.30 -14.82
CA ALA A 21 -20.32 28.10 -14.10
C ALA A 21 -20.79 28.49 -12.71
N ILE A 22 -21.96 28.01 -12.29
CA ILE A 22 -22.54 28.28 -10.97
C ILE A 22 -22.33 27.04 -10.12
N ALA A 23 -21.75 27.20 -8.93
CA ALA A 23 -21.51 26.10 -8.02
C ALA A 23 -21.95 26.39 -6.58
N GLY A 24 -22.18 25.31 -5.84
CA GLY A 24 -22.52 25.32 -4.44
C GLY A 24 -23.86 25.94 -4.11
N ARG A 25 -24.16 25.96 -2.80
CA ARG A 25 -25.45 26.47 -2.29
C ARG A 25 -25.55 27.99 -2.37
N GLU A 26 -24.41 28.68 -2.35
CA GLU A 26 -24.35 30.13 -2.46
C GLU A 26 -24.52 30.60 -3.91
N GLY A 27 -24.44 29.67 -4.88
CA GLY A 27 -24.52 30.00 -6.30
C GLY A 27 -23.30 30.79 -6.78
N THR A 28 -22.13 30.46 -6.25
CA THR A 28 -20.87 31.12 -6.59
C THR A 28 -20.60 31.01 -8.08
N VAL A 29 -20.34 32.15 -8.72
CA VAL A 29 -20.14 32.24 -10.17
C VAL A 29 -18.64 32.17 -10.48
N TYR A 30 -18.26 31.13 -11.21
CA TYR A 30 -16.92 30.94 -11.76
C TYR A 30 -16.91 31.25 -13.26
N HIS A 31 -15.77 31.75 -13.74
CA HIS A 31 -15.57 32.02 -15.17
C HIS A 31 -14.55 31.05 -15.75
N VAL A 32 -15.00 30.21 -16.69
CA VAL A 32 -14.20 29.12 -17.25
C VAL A 32 -14.00 29.33 -18.74
N HIS A 33 -12.83 28.98 -19.25
CA HIS A 33 -12.57 29.07 -20.68
C HIS A 33 -13.06 27.78 -21.39
N PRO A 34 -13.93 27.88 -22.41
CA PRO A 34 -14.47 26.70 -23.10
C PRO A 34 -13.38 25.78 -23.66
N HIS A 35 -12.27 26.35 -24.15
CA HIS A 35 -11.16 25.58 -24.69
C HIS A 35 -10.42 24.74 -23.62
N ALA A 36 -10.41 25.18 -22.36
CA ALA A 36 -9.86 24.39 -21.26
C ALA A 36 -10.72 23.15 -21.02
N LEU A 37 -12.04 23.34 -20.95
CA LEU A 37 -13.00 22.25 -20.76
C LEU A 37 -13.01 21.26 -21.93
N SER A 38 -12.89 21.72 -23.17
CA SER A 38 -12.81 20.82 -24.33
C SER A 38 -11.50 20.02 -24.37
N SER A 39 -10.41 20.59 -23.83
CA SER A 39 -9.08 19.99 -23.79
C SER A 39 -8.86 19.03 -22.61
N CYS A 40 -9.72 19.05 -21.58
CA CYS A 40 -9.53 18.22 -20.38
C CYS A 40 -9.80 16.71 -20.60
N GLY A 41 -10.24 16.32 -21.80
CA GLY A 41 -10.48 14.92 -22.16
C GLY A 41 -11.88 14.41 -21.80
N SER A 42 -12.71 15.22 -21.15
CA SER A 42 -14.09 14.87 -20.81
C SER A 42 -14.96 14.66 -22.06
N ALA A 43 -15.53 13.47 -22.20
CA ALA A 43 -16.55 13.23 -23.23
C ALA A 43 -17.82 14.04 -22.97
N ALA A 44 -18.20 14.20 -21.69
CA ALA A 44 -19.37 14.98 -21.29
C ALA A 44 -19.24 16.46 -21.65
N PHE A 45 -18.08 17.09 -21.34
CA PHE A 45 -17.86 18.48 -21.72
C PHE A 45 -17.69 18.65 -23.22
N LYS A 46 -17.00 17.74 -23.93
CA LYS A 46 -16.90 17.80 -25.40
C LYS A 46 -18.27 17.71 -26.08
N ALA A 47 -19.19 16.90 -25.57
CA ALA A 47 -20.54 16.80 -26.11
C ALA A 47 -21.38 18.06 -25.86
N ARG A 48 -21.11 18.76 -24.75
CA ARG A 48 -21.82 19.98 -24.35
C ARG A 48 -21.26 21.25 -25.00
N ILE A 49 -19.96 21.27 -25.29
CA ILE A 49 -19.26 22.39 -25.93
C ILE A 49 -19.45 22.29 -27.45
N GLY A 50 -20.58 22.78 -27.93
CA GLY A 50 -20.82 23.02 -29.36
C GLY A 50 -20.21 24.34 -29.86
N GLU A 51 -20.29 24.61 -31.17
CA GLU A 51 -19.84 25.88 -31.77
C GLU A 51 -20.47 27.11 -31.10
N ALA A 52 -21.70 26.97 -30.56
CA ALA A 52 -22.41 28.03 -29.83
C ALA A 52 -21.66 28.53 -28.58
N TRP A 53 -21.00 27.64 -27.82
CA TRP A 53 -20.23 28.02 -26.62
C TRP A 53 -18.90 28.68 -26.97
N ILE A 54 -18.28 28.21 -28.06
CA ILE A 54 -17.03 28.76 -28.58
C ILE A 54 -17.25 30.19 -29.12
N ASN A 55 -18.47 30.47 -29.61
CA ASN A 55 -18.88 31.76 -30.15
C ASN A 55 -19.50 32.72 -29.09
N GLY A 56 -19.50 32.35 -27.81
CA GLY A 56 -19.94 33.22 -26.72
C GLY A 56 -21.46 33.30 -26.51
N ALA A 57 -22.23 32.30 -26.94
CA ALA A 57 -23.62 32.18 -26.51
C ALA A 57 -23.68 31.95 -24.98
N SER A 58 -24.54 32.72 -24.31
CA SER A 58 -24.68 32.83 -22.84
C SER A 58 -25.29 31.56 -22.21
N GLU A 59 -24.71 30.40 -22.42
CA GLU A 59 -25.06 29.21 -21.64
C GLU A 59 -24.20 29.13 -20.37
N VAL A 60 -24.89 28.96 -19.25
CA VAL A 60 -24.31 28.86 -17.92
C VAL A 60 -24.22 27.37 -17.56
N ILE A 61 -23.06 26.92 -17.08
CA ILE A 61 -22.92 25.57 -16.53
C ILE A 61 -23.53 25.55 -15.13
N ASP A 62 -24.45 24.63 -14.90
CA ASP A 62 -24.98 24.33 -13.58
C ASP A 62 -24.17 23.21 -12.91
N TRP A 63 -23.44 23.58 -11.86
CA TRP A 63 -22.71 22.71 -10.94
C TRP A 63 -23.17 22.92 -9.49
N THR A 64 -24.40 23.38 -9.27
CA THR A 64 -24.95 23.62 -7.92
C THR A 64 -25.01 22.37 -7.03
N ASP A 65 -25.00 21.18 -7.64
CA ASP A 65 -24.85 19.89 -6.95
C ASP A 65 -23.49 19.70 -6.25
N PHE A 66 -22.47 20.50 -6.61
CA PHE A 66 -21.12 20.42 -6.07
C PHE A 66 -20.80 21.67 -5.26
N ASP A 67 -20.15 21.50 -4.12
CA ASP A 67 -19.65 22.60 -3.33
C ASP A 67 -18.50 23.35 -4.02
N GLU A 68 -18.32 24.59 -3.59
CA GLU A 68 -17.33 25.53 -4.08
C GLU A 68 -15.91 24.95 -4.03
N GLN A 69 -15.54 24.28 -2.94
CA GLN A 69 -14.20 23.72 -2.76
C GLN A 69 -13.90 22.61 -3.81
N THR A 70 -14.88 21.75 -4.08
CA THR A 70 -14.76 20.73 -5.14
C THR A 70 -14.53 21.38 -6.51
N ILE A 71 -15.27 22.45 -6.83
CA ILE A 71 -15.13 23.16 -8.09
C ILE A 71 -13.81 23.92 -8.17
N GLU A 72 -13.35 24.55 -7.09
CA GLU A 72 -12.06 25.22 -7.03
C GLU A 72 -10.89 24.27 -7.27
N CYS A 73 -10.89 23.09 -6.64
CA CYS A 73 -9.90 22.05 -6.90
C CYS A 73 -9.96 21.58 -8.37
N PHE A 74 -11.17 21.38 -8.92
CA PHE A 74 -11.31 21.03 -10.34
C PHE A 74 -10.74 22.13 -11.26
N LEU A 75 -11.02 23.40 -10.99
CA LEU A 75 -10.52 24.52 -11.77
C LEU A 75 -8.99 24.65 -11.65
N CYS A 76 -8.43 24.50 -10.45
CA CYS A 76 -6.97 24.42 -10.28
C CYS A 76 -6.37 23.34 -11.19
N TRP A 77 -6.96 22.14 -11.19
CA TRP A 77 -6.52 21.04 -12.06
C TRP A 77 -6.69 21.37 -13.54
N LEU A 78 -7.81 21.95 -13.92
CA LEU A 78 -8.11 22.30 -15.31
C LEU A 78 -7.05 23.24 -15.91
N TYR A 79 -6.54 24.18 -15.11
CA TYR A 79 -5.58 25.18 -15.56
C TYR A 79 -4.11 24.78 -15.34
N THR A 80 -3.81 23.96 -14.34
CA THR A 80 -2.42 23.65 -13.97
C THR A 80 -2.05 22.17 -14.18
N ASN A 81 -3.01 21.33 -14.56
CA ASN A 81 -2.97 19.86 -14.52
C ASN A 81 -2.77 19.28 -13.11
N ASP A 82 -2.98 20.09 -12.07
CA ASP A 82 -2.82 19.67 -10.69
C ASP A 82 -3.77 20.44 -9.77
N TYR A 83 -4.08 19.89 -8.60
CA TYR A 83 -4.83 20.64 -7.59
C TYR A 83 -4.14 20.54 -6.24
N ASP A 84 -4.60 21.26 -5.25
CA ASP A 84 -4.17 21.00 -3.88
C ASP A 84 -5.41 21.02 -2.99
N VAL A 85 -5.38 20.18 -1.95
CA VAL A 85 -6.37 20.24 -0.89
C VAL A 85 -5.75 21.12 0.17
N ARG A 86 -5.97 22.43 0.05
CA ARG A 86 -5.51 23.38 1.06
C ARG A 86 -6.03 22.94 2.43
N GLY A 87 -5.12 22.66 3.36
CA GLY A 87 -5.44 22.77 4.78
C GLY A 87 -5.91 24.21 5.05
N ALA A 88 -6.89 24.39 5.92
CA ALA A 88 -7.57 25.65 6.22
C ALA A 88 -6.67 26.77 6.82
N ALA A 89 -5.62 27.19 6.11
CA ALA A 89 -4.65 28.20 6.55
C ALA A 89 -4.76 29.52 5.78
N ASP A 90 -5.49 29.59 4.67
CA ASP A 90 -5.49 30.79 3.80
C ASP A 90 -6.68 31.75 4.00
N THR A 91 -7.59 31.50 4.94
CA THR A 91 -8.68 32.46 5.24
C THR A 91 -8.32 33.54 6.26
N ALA A 92 -7.06 33.64 6.72
CA ALA A 92 -6.68 34.57 7.79
C ALA A 92 -5.55 35.59 7.52
N ASN A 93 -4.88 35.60 6.34
CA ASN A 93 -3.78 36.55 6.11
C ASN A 93 -3.92 37.33 4.79
N GLY A 94 -5.09 37.95 4.60
CA GLY A 94 -5.17 39.18 3.85
C GLY A 94 -4.80 40.35 4.75
N GLU A 95 -3.51 40.64 4.94
CA GLU A 95 -2.96 42.00 5.11
C GLU A 95 -1.45 41.96 5.44
N HIS A 96 -0.69 42.74 4.66
CA HIS A 96 0.66 43.24 4.92
C HIS A 96 1.80 42.27 5.23
N ARG A 97 2.62 42.00 4.20
CA ARG A 97 4.07 42.14 4.37
C ARG A 97 4.75 42.65 3.09
N ARG A 98 4.80 43.98 2.98
CA ARG A 98 5.81 44.67 2.16
C ARG A 98 7.20 44.40 2.74
N GLU A 99 8.15 44.26 1.81
CA GLU A 99 9.57 44.63 1.89
C GLU A 99 10.33 44.37 3.20
N ASN A 100 11.34 43.51 3.11
CA ASN A 100 12.71 43.99 3.29
C ASN A 100 13.73 43.01 2.71
N ASN A 101 14.40 43.47 1.66
CA ASN A 101 15.70 43.00 1.20
C ASN A 101 16.79 43.55 2.12
N GLN A 102 17.78 42.72 2.43
CA GLN A 102 19.24 42.98 2.52
C GLN A 102 19.86 41.95 3.48
N LYS A 103 21.11 41.49 3.38
CA LYS A 103 22.18 41.39 2.37
C LYS A 103 23.38 40.84 3.16
N GLY A 104 24.12 39.88 2.60
CA GLY A 104 25.46 39.47 3.07
C GLY A 104 25.81 38.10 2.50
N THR A 105 26.46 37.99 1.33
CA THR A 105 27.90 38.09 0.99
C THR A 105 28.73 36.85 1.31
N SER A 106 29.55 36.47 0.31
CA SER A 106 30.68 35.52 0.26
C SER A 106 30.32 34.04 0.28
N ASP A 107 30.93 33.15 -0.52
CA ASP A 107 31.97 33.32 -1.54
C ASP A 107 31.94 32.11 -2.48
N HIS A 108 32.51 32.33 -3.66
CA HIS A 108 32.82 31.35 -4.70
C HIS A 108 33.57 30.12 -4.17
N ASP A 109 33.17 28.94 -4.64
CA ASP A 109 34.13 27.92 -5.07
C ASP A 109 33.54 27.08 -6.21
N ASP A 110 34.17 27.22 -7.37
CA ASP A 110 33.98 26.41 -8.57
C ASP A 110 34.71 25.07 -8.38
N HIS A 111 34.03 23.94 -8.62
CA HIS A 111 34.66 22.86 -9.39
C HIS A 111 33.59 21.95 -10.04
N PRO A 112 33.73 21.62 -11.33
CA PRO A 112 32.77 20.83 -12.08
C PRO A 112 33.07 19.34 -11.90
N THR A 113 32.04 18.50 -11.76
CA THR A 113 32.25 17.04 -11.90
C THR A 113 31.04 16.33 -12.48
N ALA A 114 31.28 15.86 -13.71
CA ALA A 114 30.81 14.61 -14.30
C ALA A 114 29.30 14.30 -14.26
N SER A 115 28.69 14.56 -15.42
CA SER A 115 27.62 13.77 -16.03
C SER A 115 27.81 12.26 -15.80
N THR A 116 26.93 11.66 -15.01
CA THR A 116 26.63 10.23 -15.09
C THR A 116 25.20 10.07 -15.56
N LYS A 117 25.11 9.86 -16.87
CA LYS A 117 23.98 9.29 -17.60
C LYS A 117 23.62 7.95 -16.95
N THR A 118 22.60 7.92 -16.08
CA THR A 118 21.97 6.66 -15.67
C THR A 118 20.76 6.46 -16.54
N GLU A 119 20.92 5.56 -17.51
CA GLU A 119 19.89 5.16 -18.45
C GLU A 119 18.68 4.59 -17.71
N SER A 120 17.55 5.19 -18.03
CA SER A 120 16.19 4.70 -17.80
C SER A 120 16.06 3.25 -18.27
N LEU A 121 16.05 2.32 -17.33
CA LEU A 121 15.55 0.96 -17.59
C LEU A 121 14.03 0.98 -17.45
N VAL A 122 13.38 1.02 -18.61
CA VAL A 122 12.00 0.56 -18.79
C VAL A 122 11.96 -0.93 -18.44
N PRO A 123 11.09 -1.42 -17.55
CA PRO A 123 10.71 -2.81 -17.57
C PRO A 123 9.60 -2.98 -18.60
N ASP A 124 9.96 -3.70 -19.65
CA ASP A 124 9.08 -4.18 -20.69
C ASP A 124 7.80 -4.82 -20.11
N THR A 125 6.75 -4.64 -20.89
CA THR A 125 5.45 -5.30 -20.76
C THR A 125 5.64 -6.81 -20.88
N ALA A 126 5.91 -7.47 -19.75
CA ALA A 126 5.80 -8.91 -19.60
C ALA A 126 4.65 -9.19 -18.63
N MET A 127 3.68 -9.96 -19.11
CA MET A 127 2.57 -10.54 -18.36
C MET A 127 3.03 -11.07 -17.01
N ILE A 128 2.81 -10.31 -15.94
CA ILE A 128 2.93 -10.81 -14.56
C ILE A 128 1.66 -11.63 -14.30
N SER A 129 1.65 -12.84 -14.83
CA SER A 129 0.90 -13.97 -14.29
C SER A 129 1.65 -14.50 -13.07
N GLU A 130 1.84 -13.65 -12.05
CA GLU A 130 2.18 -14.13 -10.71
C GLU A 130 0.87 -14.54 -10.05
N SER A 131 0.86 -15.74 -9.50
CA SER A 131 -0.28 -16.40 -8.84
C SER A 131 -0.93 -15.52 -7.77
N TYR A 132 -2.02 -14.84 -8.13
CA TYR A 132 -2.85 -14.03 -7.23
C TYR A 132 -3.64 -14.84 -6.20
N GLU A 133 -3.51 -16.17 -6.19
CA GLU A 133 -4.33 -17.11 -5.41
C GLU A 133 -3.82 -17.37 -3.98
N GLU A 134 -2.58 -16.99 -3.64
CA GLU A 134 -2.00 -17.31 -2.31
C GLU A 134 -1.98 -16.13 -1.32
N ARG A 135 -2.29 -14.90 -1.75
CA ARG A 135 -2.21 -13.74 -0.86
C ARG A 135 -3.57 -13.41 -0.24
N PRO A 136 -3.69 -13.31 1.10
CA PRO A 136 -4.97 -13.08 1.77
C PRO A 136 -5.67 -11.78 1.36
N LEU A 137 -4.91 -10.70 1.16
CA LEU A 137 -5.38 -9.40 0.71
C LEU A 137 -4.28 -8.69 -0.09
N THR A 138 -4.66 -7.98 -1.16
CA THR A 138 -3.74 -7.16 -1.94
C THR A 138 -3.34 -5.91 -1.13
N PRO A 139 -2.03 -5.61 -0.97
CA PRO A 139 -1.60 -4.37 -0.32
C PRO A 139 -2.15 -3.13 -1.04
N LEU A 140 -2.40 -2.05 -0.29
CA LEU A 140 -3.02 -0.85 -0.83
C LEU A 140 -2.22 -0.25 -2.01
N SER A 141 -0.89 -0.26 -1.92
CA SER A 141 0.02 0.19 -2.99
C SER A 141 -0.09 -0.58 -4.31
N ARG A 142 -0.68 -1.78 -4.27
CA ARG A 142 -0.93 -2.65 -5.45
C ARG A 142 -2.42 -2.85 -5.70
N CYS A 143 -3.29 -2.18 -4.95
CA CYS A 143 -4.74 -2.29 -5.10
C CYS A 143 -5.21 -1.71 -6.45
N ILE A 144 -4.46 -0.71 -6.94
CA ILE A 144 -4.75 0.06 -8.14
C ILE A 144 -3.53 0.02 -9.09
N LEU A 145 -3.77 -0.29 -10.37
CA LEU A 145 -2.75 -0.37 -11.42
C LEU A 145 -2.11 0.98 -11.78
N VAL A 146 -2.64 2.07 -11.24
CA VAL A 146 -2.38 3.44 -11.69
C VAL A 146 -1.05 4.00 -11.16
N GLY A 147 -0.39 3.29 -10.23
CA GLY A 147 0.88 3.72 -9.61
C GLY A 147 0.69 4.94 -8.69
N LEU A 148 1.62 5.19 -7.77
CA LEU A 148 1.60 6.43 -6.96
C LEU A 148 2.05 7.63 -7.82
N PRO A 149 1.54 8.84 -7.57
CA PRO A 149 1.99 10.02 -8.29
C PRO A 149 3.48 10.24 -7.99
N ALA A 150 4.24 10.73 -8.98
CA ALA A 150 5.65 11.03 -8.77
C ALA A 150 5.78 12.08 -7.64
N GLU A 151 6.53 11.76 -6.58
CA GLU A 151 6.71 12.58 -5.37
C GLU A 151 7.28 13.99 -5.63
N THR A 152 7.67 14.29 -6.87
CA THR A 152 8.41 15.49 -7.25
C THR A 152 8.07 15.96 -8.66
N MET A 153 6.79 16.24 -8.95
CA MET A 153 6.51 17.20 -10.03
C MET A 153 6.34 18.58 -9.41
N GLN A 154 7.32 19.47 -9.63
CA GLN A 154 7.09 20.91 -9.52
C GLN A 154 5.98 21.27 -10.51
N THR A 155 4.75 21.40 -10.02
CA THR A 155 3.61 21.88 -10.80
C THR A 155 3.39 23.36 -10.51
N ALA A 156 2.71 24.07 -11.41
CA ALA A 156 2.40 25.49 -11.24
C ALA A 156 1.42 25.75 -10.07
N ALA A 157 0.85 24.69 -9.49
CA ALA A 157 -0.04 24.73 -8.32
C ALA A 157 0.72 24.59 -6.97
N ALA A 158 2.03 24.85 -6.97
CA ALA A 158 3.00 24.57 -5.91
C ALA A 158 3.45 23.10 -5.88
N THR A 159 4.62 22.87 -5.26
CA THR A 159 5.13 21.53 -5.01
C THR A 159 4.07 20.77 -4.23
N PHE A 160 3.64 19.60 -4.71
CA PHE A 160 3.19 18.52 -3.83
C PHE A 160 4.42 18.03 -3.05
N ALA A 161 5.14 18.96 -2.40
CA ALA A 161 5.91 18.63 -1.23
C ALA A 161 4.87 17.98 -0.37
N GLN A 162 5.13 16.74 0.05
CA GLN A 162 4.45 16.09 1.14
C GLN A 162 3.87 17.20 2.00
N THR A 163 2.58 17.53 1.86
CA THR A 163 1.94 18.42 2.81
C THR A 163 2.17 17.61 4.05
N GLU A 164 3.08 18.09 4.88
CA GLU A 164 3.50 17.42 6.07
C GLU A 164 2.23 17.39 6.90
N PHE A 165 1.39 16.36 6.67
CA PHE A 165 0.33 15.92 7.56
C PHE A 165 1.05 15.28 8.77
N HIS A 166 2.05 15.98 9.29
CA HIS A 166 2.67 15.73 10.56
C HIS A 166 1.61 16.15 11.58
N ASP A 167 0.93 15.13 12.11
CA ASP A 167 0.19 15.13 13.37
C ASP A 167 -1.21 15.79 13.41
N CYS A 168 -1.84 16.14 12.29
CA CYS A 168 -3.22 16.65 12.28
C CYS A 168 -4.22 15.72 11.57
N ASP A 169 -4.90 14.89 12.36
CA ASP A 169 -5.87 13.89 11.89
C ASP A 169 -7.09 14.49 11.17
N GLU A 170 -7.49 15.70 11.58
CA GLU A 170 -8.58 16.45 10.93
C GLU A 170 -8.21 16.83 9.49
N LEU A 171 -6.99 17.32 9.27
CA LEU A 171 -6.51 17.67 7.93
C LEU A 171 -6.38 16.43 7.04
N LEU A 172 -5.96 15.30 7.61
CA LEU A 172 -5.88 14.04 6.87
C LEU A 172 -7.27 13.52 6.50
N GLY A 173 -8.23 13.59 7.43
CA GLY A 173 -9.62 13.25 7.18
C GLY A 173 -10.25 14.13 6.09
N ASP A 174 -10.10 15.44 6.20
CA ASP A 174 -10.59 16.39 5.20
C ASP A 174 -9.94 16.14 3.83
N ALA A 175 -8.65 15.79 3.78
CA ALA A 175 -7.98 15.39 2.54
C ALA A 175 -8.57 14.12 1.91
N VAL A 176 -8.83 13.08 2.70
CA VAL A 176 -9.53 11.86 2.22
C VAL A 176 -10.86 12.24 1.59
N PHE A 177 -11.67 13.04 2.30
CA PHE A 177 -13.00 13.42 1.84
C PHE A 177 -12.94 14.27 0.57
N MET A 178 -12.01 15.22 0.49
CA MET A 178 -11.83 16.06 -0.69
C MET A 178 -11.39 15.26 -1.92
N HIS A 179 -10.44 14.33 -1.78
CA HIS A 179 -10.06 13.48 -2.91
C HIS A 179 -11.20 12.58 -3.38
N ALA A 180 -12.05 12.10 -2.46
CA ALA A 180 -13.26 11.35 -2.81
C ALA A 180 -14.27 12.22 -3.59
N LYS A 181 -14.50 13.48 -3.18
CA LYS A 181 -15.34 14.43 -3.92
C LYS A 181 -14.83 14.68 -5.33
N ILE A 182 -13.53 14.93 -5.48
CA ILE A 182 -12.91 15.16 -6.80
C ILE A 182 -12.98 13.91 -7.67
N TYR A 183 -12.80 12.72 -7.08
CA TYR A 183 -13.00 11.47 -7.78
C TYR A 183 -14.44 11.34 -8.29
N CYS A 184 -15.45 11.58 -7.45
CA CYS A 184 -16.86 11.49 -7.83
C CYS A 184 -17.23 12.52 -8.92
N PHE A 185 -16.71 13.75 -8.82
CA PHE A 185 -16.86 14.78 -9.85
C PHE A 185 -16.26 14.31 -11.18
N ALA A 186 -15.01 13.83 -11.16
CA ALA A 186 -14.32 13.33 -12.33
C ALA A 186 -15.03 12.13 -12.97
N HIS A 187 -15.56 11.22 -12.14
CA HIS A 187 -16.33 10.06 -12.57
C HIS A 187 -17.64 10.50 -13.25
N ARG A 188 -18.43 11.38 -12.62
CA ARG A 188 -19.71 11.88 -13.17
C ARG A 188 -19.53 12.58 -14.52
N PHE A 189 -18.46 13.36 -14.67
CA PHE A 189 -18.17 14.09 -15.91
C PHE A 189 -17.22 13.35 -16.85
N LEU A 190 -16.90 12.08 -16.58
CA LEU A 190 -16.04 11.22 -17.41
C LEU A 190 -14.72 11.90 -17.74
N ILE A 191 -13.93 12.27 -16.71
CA ILE A 191 -12.64 12.96 -16.81
C ILE A 191 -11.51 11.99 -16.37
N PRO A 192 -11.04 11.07 -17.22
CA PRO A 192 -10.21 9.94 -16.76
C PRO A 192 -8.89 10.37 -16.12
N ARG A 193 -8.29 11.47 -16.62
CA ARG A 193 -7.03 12.00 -16.08
C ARG A 193 -7.17 12.52 -14.66
N LEU A 194 -8.30 13.17 -14.36
CA LEU A 194 -8.57 13.67 -13.01
C LEU A 194 -8.99 12.55 -12.07
N GLU A 195 -9.76 11.58 -12.58
CA GLU A 195 -10.16 10.38 -11.83
C GLU A 195 -8.92 9.62 -11.34
N VAL A 196 -7.97 9.37 -12.24
CA VAL A 196 -6.67 8.77 -11.93
C VAL A 196 -5.90 9.57 -10.88
N LEU A 197 -5.78 10.90 -11.05
CA LEU A 197 -5.03 11.75 -10.12
C LEU A 197 -5.67 11.79 -8.72
N ALA A 198 -7.01 11.88 -8.65
CA ALA A 198 -7.73 11.89 -7.39
C ALA A 198 -7.58 10.57 -6.64
N LEU A 199 -7.66 9.46 -7.37
CA LEU A 199 -7.48 8.12 -6.82
C LEU A 199 -6.05 7.87 -6.33
N GLN A 200 -5.06 8.37 -7.06
CA GLN A 200 -3.64 8.37 -6.67
C GLN A 200 -3.41 9.09 -5.35
N ARG A 201 -3.94 10.30 -5.22
CA ARG A 201 -3.80 11.12 -4.01
C ARG A 201 -4.59 10.55 -2.83
N LEU A 202 -5.80 10.04 -3.08
CA LEU A 202 -6.57 9.30 -2.08
C LEU A 202 -5.77 8.10 -1.55
N THR A 203 -5.13 7.33 -2.43
CA THR A 203 -4.28 6.20 -2.03
C THR A 203 -3.11 6.66 -1.16
N GLN A 204 -2.47 7.77 -1.53
CA GLN A 204 -1.36 8.34 -0.76
C GLN A 204 -1.79 8.76 0.65
N VAL A 205 -2.90 9.49 0.77
CA VAL A 205 -3.44 9.92 2.08
C VAL A 205 -3.77 8.71 2.96
N LEU A 206 -4.37 7.65 2.39
CA LEU A 206 -4.66 6.41 3.12
C LEU A 206 -3.40 5.64 3.54
N LEU A 207 -2.32 5.68 2.73
CA LEU A 207 -1.03 5.06 3.08
C LEU A 207 -0.27 5.83 4.15
N THR A 208 -0.40 7.15 4.18
CA THR A 208 0.23 8.02 5.18
C THR A 208 -0.48 7.96 6.52
N ASN A 209 -1.72 7.44 6.56
CA ASN A 209 -2.47 7.34 7.79
C ASN A 209 -1.83 6.37 8.80
N ASN A 210 -1.36 6.91 9.92
CA ASN A 210 -0.97 6.17 11.12
C ASN A 210 -1.84 6.53 12.34
N THR A 211 -2.94 7.27 12.15
CA THR A 211 -3.79 7.72 13.24
C THR A 211 -4.81 6.68 13.67
N SER A 212 -4.99 6.62 14.99
CA SER A 212 -6.03 5.85 15.68
C SER A 212 -7.14 6.75 16.22
N ARG A 213 -7.27 8.00 15.72
CA ARG A 213 -8.25 8.96 16.24
C ARG A 213 -9.49 9.11 15.35
N ASP A 214 -10.60 9.40 16.00
CA ASP A 214 -11.94 9.45 15.38
C ASP A 214 -12.14 10.48 14.26
N PRO A 215 -11.53 11.69 14.26
CA PRO A 215 -11.82 12.69 13.22
C PRO A 215 -11.52 12.20 11.81
N PHE A 216 -10.44 11.42 11.65
CA PHE A 216 -10.09 10.80 10.38
C PHE A 216 -11.16 9.79 9.94
N PHE A 217 -11.60 8.91 10.85
CA PHE A 217 -12.56 7.86 10.52
C PHE A 217 -13.96 8.40 10.23
N SER A 218 -14.35 9.52 10.86
CA SER A 218 -15.59 10.24 10.50
C SER A 218 -15.56 10.71 9.06
N ARG A 219 -14.47 11.37 8.64
CA ARG A 219 -14.34 11.83 7.25
C ARG A 219 -14.16 10.69 6.26
N LEU A 220 -13.51 9.60 6.67
CA LEU A 220 -13.42 8.39 5.87
C LEU A 220 -14.81 7.77 5.66
N ALA A 221 -15.67 7.75 6.69
CA ALA A 221 -17.04 7.28 6.55
C ALA A 221 -17.84 8.15 5.58
N ASP A 222 -17.72 9.49 5.67
CA ASP A 222 -18.32 10.42 4.71
C ASP A 222 -17.84 10.16 3.27
N ALA A 223 -16.54 9.91 3.10
CA ALA A 223 -15.94 9.59 1.81
C ALA A 223 -16.44 8.26 1.23
N ILE A 224 -16.57 7.23 2.06
CA ILE A 224 -17.14 5.93 1.69
C ILE A 224 -18.58 6.12 1.25
N HIS A 225 -19.39 6.82 2.04
CA HIS A 225 -20.79 7.04 1.71
C HIS A 225 -20.93 7.74 0.35
N LEU A 226 -20.19 8.83 0.16
CA LEU A 226 -20.20 9.60 -1.08
C LEU A 226 -19.80 8.77 -2.30
N VAL A 227 -18.71 7.98 -2.20
CA VAL A 227 -18.25 7.16 -3.32
C VAL A 227 -19.28 6.09 -3.66
N TYR A 228 -19.81 5.37 -2.68
CA TYR A 228 -20.79 4.31 -2.94
C TYR A 228 -22.13 4.86 -3.45
N GLU A 229 -22.53 6.06 -3.05
CA GLU A 229 -23.70 6.73 -3.62
C GLU A 229 -23.46 7.21 -5.07
N SER A 230 -22.26 7.72 -5.35
CA SER A 230 -21.93 8.37 -6.63
C SER A 230 -21.48 7.41 -7.73
N THR A 231 -20.97 6.22 -7.38
CA THR A 231 -20.48 5.22 -8.36
C THR A 231 -21.33 3.97 -8.28
N PRO A 232 -22.25 3.68 -9.21
CA PRO A 232 -23.06 2.46 -9.17
C PRO A 232 -22.20 1.20 -9.30
N LYS A 233 -22.63 0.09 -8.68
CA LYS A 233 -21.97 -1.21 -8.85
C LYS A 233 -22.10 -1.66 -10.31
N ALA A 234 -21.02 -1.57 -11.08
CA ALA A 234 -21.02 -2.04 -12.45
C ALA A 234 -20.99 -3.58 -12.48
N THR A 235 -21.72 -4.17 -13.42
CA THR A 235 -21.84 -5.64 -13.56
C THR A 235 -20.56 -6.31 -14.08
N GLN A 236 -19.58 -5.53 -14.54
CA GLN A 236 -18.43 -6.03 -15.30
C GLN A 236 -17.08 -5.69 -14.67
N PHE A 237 -16.94 -4.54 -14.02
CA PHE A 237 -15.70 -4.11 -13.37
C PHE A 237 -16.00 -3.36 -12.09
N ASP A 238 -15.31 -3.71 -11.00
CA ASP A 238 -15.43 -2.97 -9.75
C ASP A 238 -14.88 -1.55 -9.92
N ASP A 239 -15.59 -0.58 -9.35
CA ASP A 239 -15.14 0.80 -9.29
C ASP A 239 -13.82 0.92 -8.50
N PRO A 240 -12.78 1.57 -9.06
CA PRO A 240 -11.47 1.65 -8.41
C PRO A 240 -11.48 2.30 -7.03
N ALA A 241 -12.31 3.33 -6.78
CA ALA A 241 -12.40 3.98 -5.48
C ALA A 241 -13.13 3.09 -4.46
N ARG A 242 -14.23 2.44 -4.87
CA ARG A 242 -14.92 1.44 -4.02
C ARG A 242 -13.98 0.32 -3.60
N LYS A 243 -13.18 -0.20 -4.56
CA LYS A 243 -12.17 -1.24 -4.32
C LYS A 243 -11.09 -0.75 -3.35
N LEU A 244 -10.57 0.46 -3.55
CA LEU A 244 -9.54 1.05 -2.68
C LEU A 244 -10.03 1.18 -1.23
N LEU A 245 -11.19 1.82 -1.03
CA LEU A 245 -11.72 2.10 0.30
C LEU A 245 -12.08 0.82 1.06
N SER A 246 -12.76 -0.12 0.40
CA SER A 246 -13.08 -1.42 1.02
C SER A 246 -11.82 -2.25 1.28
N GLN A 247 -10.79 -2.15 0.44
CA GLN A 247 -9.49 -2.80 0.68
C GLN A 247 -8.77 -2.18 1.89
N TYR A 248 -8.78 -0.86 2.02
CA TYR A 248 -8.18 -0.15 3.15
C TYR A 248 -8.79 -0.58 4.48
N VAL A 249 -10.13 -0.60 4.56
CA VAL A 249 -10.84 -1.01 5.78
C VAL A 249 -10.63 -2.50 6.07
N ALA A 250 -10.65 -3.37 5.06
CA ALA A 250 -10.40 -4.81 5.25
C ALA A 250 -8.97 -5.12 5.72
N LEU A 251 -7.97 -4.36 5.27
CA LEU A 251 -6.57 -4.50 5.72
C LEU A 251 -6.42 -4.08 7.19
N ASN A 252 -7.05 -2.97 7.57
CA ASN A 252 -6.94 -2.38 8.89
C ASN A 252 -8.05 -2.82 9.87
N PHE A 253 -8.90 -3.77 9.48
CA PHE A 253 -10.13 -4.13 10.20
C PHE A 253 -9.91 -4.44 11.69
N THR A 254 -8.78 -5.06 12.04
CA THR A 254 -8.41 -5.41 13.42
C THR A 254 -7.63 -4.32 14.15
N SER A 255 -7.17 -3.30 13.44
CA SER A 255 -6.35 -2.20 13.96
C SER A 255 -7.15 -0.91 14.17
N ILE A 256 -8.32 -0.78 13.52
CA ILE A 256 -9.23 0.35 13.69
C ILE A 256 -9.87 0.27 15.10
N PRO A 257 -9.92 1.37 15.87
CA PRO A 257 -10.62 1.41 17.15
C PRO A 257 -12.08 0.99 17.01
N THR A 258 -12.65 0.31 18.01
CA THR A 258 -14.01 -0.23 17.93
C THR A 258 -15.06 0.84 17.61
N GLU A 259 -14.99 2.01 18.23
CA GLU A 259 -15.93 3.12 18.00
C GLU A 259 -15.87 3.64 16.55
N SER A 260 -14.65 3.84 16.04
CA SER A 260 -14.39 4.19 14.64
C SER A 260 -14.83 3.10 13.66
N LEU A 261 -14.66 1.81 14.02
CA LEU A 261 -15.11 0.69 13.20
C LEU A 261 -16.64 0.62 13.15
N GLU A 262 -17.33 0.80 14.28
CA GLU A 262 -18.79 0.87 14.33
C GLU A 262 -19.32 1.97 13.43
N MET A 263 -18.65 3.12 13.38
CA MET A 263 -18.98 4.22 12.47
C MET A 263 -18.85 3.81 10.99
N LEU A 264 -17.73 3.18 10.62
CA LEU A 264 -17.52 2.68 9.24
C LEU A 264 -18.52 1.58 8.87
N VAL A 265 -18.82 0.67 9.79
CA VAL A 265 -19.77 -0.42 9.58
C VAL A 265 -21.20 0.08 9.48
N SER A 266 -21.53 1.18 10.18
CA SER A 266 -22.84 1.83 10.11
C SER A 266 -23.16 2.39 8.73
N ALA A 267 -22.15 2.62 7.87
CA ALA A 267 -22.39 2.94 6.45
C ALA A 267 -23.16 1.81 5.73
N GLY A 268 -22.97 0.55 6.16
CA GLY A 268 -23.74 -0.60 5.70
C GLY A 268 -23.70 -0.84 4.20
N GLY A 269 -24.77 -1.43 3.66
CA GLY A 269 -25.00 -1.55 2.21
C GLY A 269 -23.95 -2.36 1.45
N GLU A 270 -23.73 -1.96 0.19
CA GLU A 270 -22.77 -2.62 -0.72
C GLU A 270 -21.33 -2.53 -0.21
N PHE A 271 -20.99 -1.48 0.53
CA PHE A 271 -19.67 -1.31 1.12
C PHE A 271 -19.33 -2.45 2.08
N MET A 272 -20.24 -2.78 3.00
CA MET A 272 -20.00 -3.88 3.94
C MET A 272 -20.00 -5.24 3.26
N VAL A 273 -20.73 -5.42 2.16
CA VAL A 273 -20.63 -6.62 1.32
C VAL A 273 -19.21 -6.76 0.75
N ASP A 274 -18.66 -5.68 0.20
CA ASP A 274 -17.32 -5.68 -0.40
C ASP A 274 -16.21 -5.86 0.64
N VAL A 275 -16.39 -5.39 1.87
CA VAL A 275 -15.49 -5.64 3.01
C VAL A 275 -15.61 -7.08 3.49
N ALA A 276 -16.84 -7.59 3.71
CA ALA A 276 -17.07 -8.95 4.17
C ALA A 276 -16.52 -9.99 3.19
N GLN A 277 -16.66 -9.77 1.88
CA GLN A 277 -16.05 -10.64 0.86
C GLN A 277 -14.52 -10.68 0.98
N LYS A 278 -13.88 -9.53 1.20
CA LYS A 278 -12.42 -9.45 1.40
C LYS A 278 -11.99 -10.18 2.68
N LEU A 279 -12.71 -9.99 3.78
CA LEU A 279 -12.44 -10.68 5.04
C LEU A 279 -12.68 -12.19 4.93
N ALA A 280 -13.75 -12.64 4.27
CA ALA A 280 -14.02 -14.05 4.03
C ALA A 280 -12.89 -14.69 3.21
N ARG A 281 -12.40 -13.99 2.17
CA ARG A 281 -11.24 -14.44 1.38
C ARG A 281 -9.98 -14.57 2.24
N ARG A 282 -9.70 -13.55 3.06
CA ARG A 282 -8.58 -13.57 4.03
C ARG A 282 -8.69 -14.78 4.96
N ILE A 283 -9.85 -15.00 5.58
CA ILE A 283 -10.08 -16.13 6.50
C ILE A 283 -9.91 -17.46 5.76
N ALA A 284 -10.47 -17.62 4.56
CA ALA A 284 -10.34 -18.85 3.78
C ALA A 284 -8.88 -19.17 3.42
N THR A 285 -8.09 -18.17 3.04
CA THR A 285 -6.65 -18.34 2.74
C THR A 285 -5.83 -18.63 3.98
N SER A 286 -6.10 -17.95 5.10
CA SER A 286 -5.42 -18.21 6.38
C SER A 286 -5.76 -19.59 6.92
N GLY A 287 -7.01 -20.05 6.79
CA GLY A 287 -7.44 -21.38 7.20
C GLY A 287 -6.67 -22.50 6.50
N ARG A 288 -6.48 -22.40 5.17
CA ARG A 288 -5.65 -23.35 4.42
C ARG A 288 -4.20 -23.36 4.87
N SER A 289 -3.65 -22.19 5.18
CA SER A 289 -2.28 -22.07 5.69
C SER A 289 -2.13 -22.70 7.08
N THR A 290 -3.12 -22.56 7.95
CA THR A 290 -3.11 -23.16 9.29
C THR A 290 -3.30 -24.67 9.24
N GLU A 291 -4.20 -25.17 8.38
CA GLU A 291 -4.38 -26.61 8.13
C GLU A 291 -3.08 -27.24 7.62
N SER A 292 -2.41 -26.60 6.65
CA SER A 292 -1.11 -27.05 6.15
C SER A 292 -0.02 -27.07 7.22
N LEU A 293 -0.01 -26.10 8.14
CA LEU A 293 0.95 -26.07 9.25
C LEU A 293 0.65 -27.17 10.28
N GLU A 294 -0.62 -27.42 10.59
CA GLU A 294 -1.05 -28.48 11.50
C GLU A 294 -0.67 -29.86 10.96
N GLU A 295 -0.82 -30.10 9.66
CA GLU A 295 -0.34 -31.32 9.00
C GLU A 295 1.18 -31.51 9.18
N HIS A 296 1.98 -30.46 9.00
CA HIS A 296 3.44 -30.52 9.21
C HIS A 296 3.80 -30.79 10.68
N ILE A 297 3.06 -30.22 11.63
CA ILE A 297 3.25 -30.48 13.06
C ILE A 297 2.97 -31.95 13.35
N ASN A 298 1.84 -32.48 12.87
CA ASN A 298 1.49 -33.89 13.04
C ASN A 298 2.53 -34.82 12.41
N GLU A 299 3.03 -34.50 11.22
CA GLU A 299 4.10 -35.28 10.58
C GLU A 299 5.39 -35.26 11.42
N LEU A 300 5.79 -34.09 11.95
CA LEU A 300 6.95 -33.98 12.81
C LEU A 300 6.78 -34.77 14.11
N GLU A 301 5.60 -34.73 14.73
CA GLU A 301 5.30 -35.53 15.93
C GLU A 301 5.44 -37.03 15.66
N THR A 302 4.93 -37.52 14.51
CA THR A 302 5.08 -38.94 14.14
C THR A 302 6.55 -39.32 13.95
N LYS A 303 7.36 -38.46 13.33
CA LYS A 303 8.80 -38.70 13.15
C LYS A 303 9.56 -38.67 14.47
N ILE A 304 9.24 -37.75 15.38
CA ILE A 304 9.82 -37.69 16.73
C ILE A 304 9.52 -38.98 17.48
N ASN A 305 8.27 -39.43 17.46
CA ASN A 305 7.86 -40.67 18.13
C ASN A 305 8.59 -41.90 17.56
N ALA A 306 8.76 -41.98 16.23
CA ALA A 306 9.50 -43.05 15.59
C ALA A 306 11.00 -43.04 15.98
N LEU A 307 11.63 -41.86 16.04
CA LEU A 307 13.02 -41.71 16.45
C LEU A 307 13.23 -42.04 17.93
N VAL A 308 12.28 -41.67 18.80
CA VAL A 308 12.32 -42.06 20.22
C VAL A 308 12.30 -43.58 20.36
N LEU A 309 11.39 -44.25 19.64
CA LEU A 309 11.28 -45.71 19.67
C LEU A 309 12.56 -46.40 19.15
N ASP A 310 13.16 -45.89 18.07
CA ASP A 310 14.43 -46.43 17.55
C ASP A 310 15.59 -46.18 18.53
N GLY A 311 15.64 -45.01 19.16
CA GLY A 311 16.62 -44.69 20.20
C GLY A 311 16.53 -45.60 21.43
N GLU A 312 15.32 -45.92 21.89
CA GLU A 312 15.08 -46.89 22.96
C GLU A 312 15.53 -48.29 22.57
N LYS A 313 15.22 -48.72 21.33
CA LYS A 313 15.67 -50.00 20.79
C LYS A 313 17.19 -50.09 20.73
N GLN A 314 17.87 -49.07 20.22
CA GLN A 314 19.34 -49.02 20.18
C GLN A 314 19.95 -49.04 21.58
N ARG A 315 19.36 -48.32 22.55
CA ARG A 315 19.80 -48.34 23.95
C ARG A 315 19.68 -49.74 24.55
N SER A 316 18.57 -50.45 24.30
CA SER A 316 18.38 -51.83 24.77
C SER A 316 19.40 -52.81 24.17
N LEU A 317 19.76 -52.63 22.89
CA LEU A 317 20.79 -53.42 22.21
C LEU A 317 22.18 -53.16 22.80
N LEU A 318 22.51 -51.89 23.05
CA LEU A 318 23.75 -51.51 23.71
C LEU A 318 23.86 -52.13 25.10
N GLU A 319 22.84 -52.00 25.95
CA GLU A 319 22.84 -52.61 27.28
C GLU A 319 23.03 -54.13 27.24
N LYS A 320 22.43 -54.81 26.26
CA LYS A 320 22.62 -56.25 26.07
C LYS A 320 24.06 -56.57 25.69
N SER A 321 24.64 -55.83 24.74
CA SER A 321 26.02 -56.03 24.32
C SER A 321 27.03 -55.74 25.44
N GLU A 322 26.80 -54.71 26.27
CA GLU A 322 27.63 -54.41 27.43
C GLU A 322 27.58 -55.50 28.51
N LYS A 323 26.41 -56.13 28.71
CA LYS A 323 26.30 -57.28 29.62
C LYS A 323 27.10 -58.45 29.09
N GLU A 324 26.97 -58.75 27.80
CA GLU A 324 27.70 -59.83 27.16
C GLU A 324 29.22 -59.61 27.23
N ILE A 325 29.70 -58.40 26.93
CA ILE A 325 31.13 -58.04 27.10
C ILE A 325 31.60 -58.24 28.54
N ARG A 326 30.81 -57.79 29.53
CA ARG A 326 31.12 -58.00 30.96
C ARG A 326 31.21 -59.48 31.32
N GLU A 327 30.32 -60.30 30.79
CA GLU A 327 30.34 -61.76 30.98
C GLU A 327 31.62 -62.36 30.37
N TRP A 328 31.96 -62.02 29.13
CA TRP A 328 33.20 -62.45 28.47
C TRP A 328 34.45 -62.05 29.26
N GLU A 329 34.52 -60.81 29.75
CA GLU A 329 35.62 -60.34 30.58
C GLU A 329 35.73 -61.13 31.90
N SER A 330 34.60 -61.44 32.54
CA SER A 330 34.57 -62.24 33.77
C SER A 330 35.08 -63.66 33.54
N TRP A 331 34.71 -64.27 32.41
CA TRP A 331 35.17 -65.59 32.01
C TRP A 331 36.68 -65.60 31.75
N ASN A 332 37.19 -64.59 31.06
CA ASN A 332 38.62 -64.44 30.77
C ASN A 332 39.47 -64.28 32.04
N ARG A 333 38.96 -63.56 33.06
CA ARG A 333 39.61 -63.47 34.38
C ARG A 333 39.67 -64.83 35.08
N GLY A 334 38.62 -65.65 34.95
CA GLY A 334 38.57 -67.02 35.49
C GLY A 334 39.58 -67.97 34.86
N ILE A 335 39.84 -67.84 33.55
CA ILE A 335 40.84 -68.65 32.82
C ILE A 335 42.27 -68.22 33.21
N SER A 336 42.54 -66.92 33.25
CA SER A 336 43.84 -66.35 33.68
C SER A 336 44.23 -66.78 35.11
N GLY A 337 43.26 -66.86 36.03
CA GLY A 337 43.48 -67.36 37.40
C GLY A 337 43.89 -68.83 37.46
N LYS A 338 43.36 -69.67 36.57
CA LYS A 338 43.72 -71.10 36.49
C LYS A 338 45.14 -71.32 35.94
N TYR A 339 45.56 -70.53 34.94
CA TYR A 339 46.94 -70.59 34.44
C TYR A 339 47.96 -70.11 35.49
N LYS A 340 47.65 -69.11 36.32
CA LYS A 340 48.52 -68.70 37.44
C LYS A 340 48.62 -69.78 38.55
N LYS A 341 47.58 -70.60 38.76
CA LYS A 341 47.61 -71.71 39.73
C LYS A 341 48.36 -72.92 39.19
N ALA A 342 48.21 -73.25 37.90
CA ALA A 342 48.99 -74.31 37.25
C ALA A 342 50.49 -74.00 37.20
N ARG A 343 50.88 -72.73 37.01
CA ARG A 343 52.28 -72.31 37.02
C ARG A 343 52.95 -72.33 38.39
N ARG A 344 52.18 -72.32 39.50
CA ARG A 344 52.71 -72.51 40.87
C ARG A 344 52.89 -73.98 41.27
N LEU A 345 52.33 -74.91 40.49
CA LEU A 345 52.48 -76.36 40.69
C LEU A 345 53.50 -77.00 39.74
N ALA A 346 54.04 -76.24 38.79
CA ALA A 346 55.06 -76.66 37.86
C ALA A 346 56.30 -75.74 37.93
N SER A 347 57.05 -75.86 39.03
CA SER A 347 58.48 -75.53 39.04
C SER A 347 59.26 -76.80 39.43
N PRO A 348 60.20 -77.27 38.60
CA PRO A 348 60.88 -78.55 38.78
C PRO A 348 62.10 -78.42 39.69
N PHE A 349 62.38 -79.53 40.37
CA PHE A 349 63.70 -80.11 40.66
C PHE A 349 64.92 -79.27 40.27
N GLY A 350 65.74 -78.97 41.29
CA GLY A 350 67.10 -78.50 41.11
C GLY A 350 67.96 -79.55 40.38
N PHE A 351 68.87 -79.03 39.56
CA PHE A 351 70.10 -79.73 39.21
C PHE A 351 71.24 -78.76 39.46
N ASP A 352 72.01 -79.13 40.47
CA ASP A 352 73.36 -78.70 40.76
C ASP A 352 74.33 -79.48 39.85
N GLU A 353 75.58 -79.00 39.76
CA GLU A 353 76.76 -79.61 39.09
C GLU A 353 76.74 -79.70 37.54
N SER A 354 77.84 -79.62 36.80
CA SER A 354 79.23 -79.17 36.97
C SER A 354 79.93 -79.39 35.60
N LEU A 355 81.15 -78.85 35.45
CA LEU A 355 82.22 -79.19 34.48
C LEU A 355 82.30 -78.49 33.11
N HIS A 356 83.39 -77.72 33.02
CA HIS A 356 84.34 -77.42 31.92
C HIS A 356 83.92 -76.71 30.64
#